data_AF-A0A0B4E250-F1
#
_entry.id   AF-A0A0B4E250-F1
#
_cell.length_a   1.000
_cell.length_b   1.000
_cell.length_c   1.000
_cell.angle_alpha   90.00
_cell.angle_beta   90.00
_cell.angle_gamma   90.00
#
_symmetry.space_group_name_H-M   'P 1'
#
loop_
_entity.id
_entity.type
_entity.pdbx_description
1 polymer ?
#
loop_
_entity_poly.entity_id
_entity_poly.type
_entity_poly.pdbx_seq_one_letter_code
_entity_poly.pdbx_strand_id
1 'polypeptide(L)'
;RDLIKNATGYDMRQLFIGAEGTLGFVVEATMRLDRAPKNLTAMVLGTTDFDSIMPVLHAFQSKLDLTAFEFFSDKALAKVLGRGDVPAPFETECPFYALLEFEATTEEVANHALETFEHCVEQGWVLDGVMSQSETQLHNLWKLREYISETI
;
A
#
# COMPACT_ATOMS: atom_id res chain seq x y z
N ARG A 1 28.88 10.62 -16.59
CA ARG A 1 28.50 9.24 -16.97
C ARG A 1 28.31 8.51 -15.66
N ASP A 2 27.07 8.45 -15.18
CA ASP A 2 26.80 7.98 -13.83
C ASP A 2 27.13 6.49 -13.71
N LEU A 3 28.01 6.20 -12.75
CA LEU A 3 28.50 4.86 -12.47
C LEU A 3 27.61 4.25 -11.40
N ILE A 4 27.08 3.05 -11.67
CA ILE A 4 26.29 2.25 -10.70
C ILE A 4 27.11 2.01 -9.42
N LYS A 5 28.43 1.92 -9.55
CA LYS A 5 29.36 1.85 -8.43
C LYS A 5 30.41 2.93 -8.59
N ASN A 6 30.36 3.93 -7.72
CA ASN A 6 31.42 4.92 -7.56
C ASN A 6 31.80 5.03 -6.08
N ALA A 7 33.08 4.82 -5.77
CA ALA A 7 33.61 4.84 -4.41
C ALA A 7 34.74 5.87 -4.25
N THR A 8 34.82 6.87 -5.13
CA THR A 8 35.83 7.91 -5.06
C THR A 8 35.40 9.03 -4.10
N GLY A 9 35.79 8.90 -2.83
CA GLY A 9 35.53 9.91 -1.80
C GLY A 9 34.11 9.84 -1.23
N TYR A 10 33.67 10.94 -0.60
CA TYR A 10 32.35 11.04 0.02
C TYR A 10 31.24 11.22 -1.02
N ASP A 11 30.11 10.56 -0.79
CA ASP A 11 28.92 10.74 -1.61
C ASP A 11 28.15 12.01 -1.21
N MET A 12 28.58 13.15 -1.75
CA MET A 12 27.97 14.45 -1.44
C MET A 12 26.50 14.54 -1.86
N ARG A 13 26.01 13.66 -2.76
CA ARG A 13 24.59 13.64 -3.17
C ARG A 13 23.68 13.38 -1.98
N GLN A 14 24.12 12.54 -1.03
CA GLN A 14 23.37 12.22 0.18
C GLN A 14 23.16 13.43 1.10
N LEU A 15 24.03 14.46 1.02
CA LEU A 15 23.81 15.69 1.79
C LEU A 15 22.64 16.51 1.26
N PHE A 16 22.37 16.47 -0.06
CA PHE A 16 21.28 17.23 -0.67
C PHE A 16 19.92 16.52 -0.59
N ILE A 17 19.91 15.19 -0.50
CA ILE A 17 18.67 14.39 -0.35
C ILE A 17 18.12 14.61 1.07
N GLY A 18 16.97 15.28 1.18
CA GLY A 18 16.38 15.66 2.46
C GLY A 18 16.89 16.99 3.05
N ALA A 19 17.69 17.76 2.31
CA ALA A 19 18.20 19.06 2.78
C ALA A 19 17.16 20.19 2.75
N GLU A 20 15.99 19.96 2.15
CA GLU A 20 14.89 20.92 2.06
C GLU A 20 15.31 22.30 1.50
N GLY A 21 16.30 22.32 0.60
CA GLY A 21 16.80 23.54 -0.04
C GLY A 21 17.79 24.36 0.80
N THR A 22 18.10 23.96 2.02
CA THR A 22 19.01 24.70 2.93
C THR A 22 20.47 24.65 2.49
N LEU A 23 20.87 23.60 1.77
CA LEU A 23 22.24 23.38 1.30
C LEU A 23 22.45 23.77 -0.17
N GLY A 24 21.38 24.16 -0.87
CA GLY A 24 21.41 24.57 -2.28
C GLY A 24 20.20 24.07 -3.07
N PHE A 25 20.21 24.33 -4.38
CA PHE A 25 19.13 23.98 -5.30
C PHE A 25 19.53 22.82 -6.21
N VAL A 26 18.71 21.76 -6.24
CA VAL A 26 18.86 20.64 -7.18
C VAL A 26 18.27 21.05 -8.52
N VAL A 27 19.07 21.04 -9.59
CA VAL A 27 18.66 21.44 -10.95
C VAL A 27 18.57 20.28 -11.93
N GLU A 28 19.22 19.17 -11.64
CA GLU A 28 19.21 17.93 -12.43
C GLU A 28 19.33 16.74 -11.49
N ALA A 29 18.63 15.64 -11.80
CA ALA A 29 18.71 14.39 -11.06
C ALA A 29 18.72 13.20 -12.02
N THR A 30 19.65 12.26 -11.80
CA THR A 30 19.67 10.97 -12.47
C THR A 30 19.00 9.94 -11.59
N MET A 31 17.92 9.31 -12.09
CA MET A 31 17.19 8.29 -11.36
C MET A 31 17.27 6.93 -12.06
N ARG A 32 17.39 5.87 -11.25
CA ARG A 32 17.22 4.50 -11.75
C ARG A 32 15.73 4.20 -11.85
N LEU A 33 15.29 3.78 -13.03
CA LEU A 33 13.93 3.26 -13.23
C LEU A 33 13.90 1.78 -12.87
N ASP A 34 12.77 1.33 -12.31
CA ASP A 34 12.47 -0.09 -12.14
C ASP A 34 11.61 -0.61 -13.31
N ARG A 35 11.39 -1.92 -13.38
CA ARG A 35 10.44 -2.50 -14.33
C ARG A 35 9.01 -2.02 -14.03
N ALA A 36 8.19 -1.94 -15.07
CA ALA A 36 6.77 -1.74 -14.87
C ALA A 36 6.17 -2.96 -14.11
N PRO A 37 5.31 -2.73 -13.09
CA PRO A 37 4.61 -3.81 -12.41
C PRO A 37 3.63 -4.50 -13.38
N LYS A 38 3.37 -5.78 -13.14
CA LYS A 38 2.47 -6.61 -13.95
C LYS A 38 1.34 -7.14 -13.09
N ASN A 39 0.11 -7.04 -13.60
CA ASN A 39 -1.10 -7.51 -12.93
C ASN A 39 -1.19 -7.04 -11.46
N LEU A 40 -1.04 -5.73 -11.27
CA LEU A 40 -1.08 -5.10 -9.95
C LEU A 40 -2.48 -5.27 -9.35
N THR A 41 -2.53 -5.76 -8.12
CA THR A 41 -3.77 -6.10 -7.41
C THR A 41 -3.72 -5.47 -6.04
N ALA A 42 -4.82 -4.82 -5.63
CA ALA A 42 -4.98 -4.34 -4.27
C ALA A 42 -6.01 -5.16 -3.53
N MET A 43 -5.80 -5.28 -2.22
CA MET A 43 -6.75 -5.87 -1.31
C MET A 43 -6.97 -4.91 -0.13
N VAL A 44 -8.23 -4.67 0.22
CA VAL A 44 -8.60 -3.90 1.41
C VAL A 44 -9.22 -4.85 2.42
N LEU A 45 -8.69 -4.85 3.63
CA LEU A 45 -9.08 -5.72 4.72
C LEU A 45 -9.59 -4.89 5.89
N GLY A 46 -10.74 -5.24 6.44
CA GLY A 46 -11.27 -4.67 7.67
C GLY A 46 -10.78 -5.48 8.87
N THR A 47 -10.20 -4.82 9.85
CA THR A 47 -9.60 -5.46 11.04
C THR A 47 -10.41 -5.16 12.30
N THR A 48 -10.37 -6.08 13.26
CA THR A 48 -11.11 -5.99 14.54
C THR A 48 -10.58 -4.90 15.47
N ASP A 49 -9.26 -4.66 15.43
CA ASP A 49 -8.57 -3.66 16.24
C ASP A 49 -7.24 -3.26 15.58
N PHE A 50 -6.56 -2.28 16.18
CA PHE A 50 -5.26 -1.80 15.70
C PHE A 50 -4.14 -2.83 15.87
N ASP A 51 -4.21 -3.65 16.94
CA ASP A 51 -3.18 -4.64 17.25
C ASP A 51 -3.14 -5.77 16.21
N SER A 52 -4.26 -6.01 15.52
CA SER A 52 -4.41 -6.96 14.43
C SER A 52 -3.70 -6.56 13.13
N ILE A 53 -3.35 -5.28 12.93
CA ILE A 53 -2.71 -4.78 11.70
C ILE A 53 -1.32 -5.43 11.48
N MET A 54 -0.51 -5.53 12.53
CA MET A 54 0.85 -6.08 12.42
C MET A 54 0.86 -7.60 12.17
N PRO A 55 0.04 -8.43 12.84
CA PRO A 55 -0.17 -9.83 12.48
C PRO A 55 -0.59 -10.02 11.02
N VAL A 56 -1.54 -9.21 10.52
CA VAL A 56 -1.96 -9.23 9.12
C VAL A 56 -0.78 -8.92 8.19
N LEU A 57 -0.04 -7.84 8.45
CA LEU A 57 1.16 -7.49 7.67
C LEU A 57 2.14 -8.67 7.58
N HIS A 58 2.47 -9.27 8.72
CA HIS A 58 3.42 -10.39 8.77
C HIS A 58 2.89 -11.63 8.02
N ALA A 59 1.60 -11.94 8.14
CA ALA A 59 0.98 -13.07 7.44
C ALA A 59 1.14 -12.90 5.92
N PHE A 60 0.79 -11.73 5.39
CA PHE A 60 0.90 -11.43 3.96
C PHE A 60 2.35 -11.35 3.47
N GLN A 61 3.23 -10.65 4.18
CA GLN A 61 4.66 -10.54 3.80
C GLN A 61 5.38 -11.89 3.80
N SER A 62 4.91 -12.87 4.58
CA SER A 62 5.50 -14.22 4.60
C SER A 62 5.20 -15.05 3.34
N LYS A 63 4.17 -14.67 2.57
CA LYS A 63 3.66 -15.42 1.41
C LYS A 63 3.74 -14.64 0.10
N LEU A 64 3.66 -13.31 0.16
CA LEU A 64 3.58 -12.43 -0.99
C LEU A 64 4.70 -11.38 -0.95
N ASP A 65 5.14 -10.97 -2.14
CA ASP A 65 5.97 -9.78 -2.33
C ASP A 65 5.05 -8.56 -2.42
N LEU A 66 4.90 -7.85 -1.30
CA LEU A 66 4.03 -6.67 -1.22
C LEU A 66 4.73 -5.44 -1.80
N THR A 67 4.07 -4.76 -2.74
CA THR A 67 4.52 -3.47 -3.27
C THR A 67 4.14 -2.32 -2.35
N ALA A 68 3.02 -2.46 -1.64
CA ALA A 68 2.58 -1.52 -0.62
C ALA A 68 1.80 -2.20 0.50
N PHE A 69 1.87 -1.59 1.69
CA PHE A 69 0.98 -1.90 2.80
C PHE A 69 0.72 -0.61 3.58
N GLU A 70 -0.54 -0.19 3.60
CA GLU A 70 -1.05 1.01 4.23
C GLU A 70 -2.16 0.66 5.21
N PHE A 71 -2.42 1.54 6.17
CA PHE A 71 -3.56 1.39 7.06
C PHE A 71 -4.27 2.72 7.29
N PHE A 72 -5.54 2.66 7.67
CA PHE A 72 -6.34 3.83 8.03
C PHE A 72 -7.48 3.45 8.98
N SER A 73 -8.03 4.44 9.68
CA SER A 73 -9.15 4.24 10.62
C SER A 73 -10.50 4.46 9.94
N ASP A 74 -11.55 3.92 10.56
CA ASP A 74 -12.95 4.21 10.28
C ASP A 74 -13.23 5.72 10.15
N LYS A 75 -12.66 6.55 11.03
CA LYS A 75 -12.83 8.00 11.03
C LYS A 75 -12.29 8.65 9.76
N ALA A 76 -11.14 8.17 9.28
CA ALA A 76 -10.54 8.65 8.04
C ALA A 76 -11.37 8.20 6.84
N LEU A 77 -11.80 6.93 6.84
CA LEU A 77 -12.65 6.38 5.80
C LEU A 77 -13.99 7.14 5.72
N ALA A 78 -14.64 7.41 6.84
CA ALA A 78 -15.90 8.13 6.91
C ALA A 78 -15.83 9.53 6.27
N LYS A 79 -14.70 10.24 6.43
CA LYS A 79 -14.47 11.53 5.77
C LYS A 79 -14.38 11.40 4.25
N VAL A 80 -13.68 10.37 3.77
CA VAL A 80 -13.54 10.11 2.33
C VAL A 80 -14.89 9.71 1.73
N LEU A 81 -15.62 8.80 2.37
CA LEU A 81 -16.96 8.38 1.94
C LEU A 81 -17.98 9.53 1.97
N GLY A 82 -17.84 10.45 2.93
CA GLY A 82 -18.68 11.65 3.03
C GLY A 82 -18.60 12.59 1.83
N ARG A 83 -17.53 12.52 1.01
CA ARG A 83 -17.44 13.25 -0.26
C ARG A 83 -18.35 12.67 -1.35
N GLY A 84 -18.65 11.36 -1.28
CA GLY A 84 -19.46 10.64 -2.26
C GLY A 84 -18.74 10.23 -3.54
N ASP A 85 -17.43 10.49 -3.65
CA ASP A 85 -16.63 10.23 -4.86
C ASP A 85 -16.16 8.76 -4.98
N VAL A 86 -16.16 8.02 -3.87
CA VAL A 86 -15.62 6.65 -3.77
C VAL A 86 -16.58 5.79 -2.96
N PRO A 87 -16.96 4.59 -3.45
CA PRO A 87 -17.80 3.67 -2.68
C PRO A 87 -17.02 3.04 -1.52
N ALA A 88 -17.74 2.59 -0.49
CA ALA A 88 -17.17 1.77 0.57
C ALA A 88 -16.59 0.46 0.00
N PRO A 89 -15.50 -0.08 0.61
CA PRO A 89 -14.89 -1.32 0.12
C PRO A 89 -15.81 -2.53 0.28
N PHE A 90 -16.60 -2.57 1.35
CA PHE A 90 -17.59 -3.60 1.69
C PHE A 90 -18.59 -3.03 2.72
N GLU A 91 -19.66 -3.77 3.03
CA GLU A 91 -20.74 -3.31 3.92
C GLU A 91 -20.38 -3.37 5.41
N THR A 92 -19.47 -4.27 5.80
CA THR A 92 -19.07 -4.48 7.19
C THR A 92 -18.29 -3.28 7.75
N GLU A 93 -18.81 -2.65 8.81
CA GLU A 93 -18.09 -1.59 9.52
C GLU A 93 -16.95 -2.18 10.35
N CYS A 94 -15.74 -1.65 10.17
CA CYS A 94 -14.54 -2.08 10.88
C CYS A 94 -13.83 -0.84 11.47
N PRO A 95 -13.25 -0.91 12.68
CA PRO A 95 -12.55 0.22 13.28
C PRO A 95 -11.27 0.61 12.52
N PHE A 96 -10.58 -0.35 11.92
CA PHE A 96 -9.36 -0.14 11.15
C PHE A 96 -9.37 -0.94 9.86
N TYR A 97 -8.69 -0.41 8.86
CA TYR A 97 -8.57 -1.01 7.53
C TYR A 97 -7.10 -1.08 7.13
N ALA A 98 -6.71 -2.19 6.51
CA ALA A 98 -5.42 -2.37 5.86
C ALA A 98 -5.62 -2.42 4.35
N LEU A 99 -4.85 -1.64 3.60
CA LEU A 99 -4.76 -1.71 2.15
C LEU A 99 -3.39 -2.29 1.79
N LEU A 100 -3.38 -3.38 1.06
CA LEU A 100 -2.16 -4.02 0.59
C LEU A 100 -2.18 -4.14 -0.93
N GLU A 101 -1.01 -4.03 -1.55
CA GLU A 101 -0.84 -4.13 -2.99
C GLU A 101 0.27 -5.12 -3.31
N PHE A 102 0.07 -5.92 -4.36
CA PHE A 102 1.03 -6.91 -4.84
C PHE A 102 0.82 -7.20 -6.33
N GLU A 103 1.83 -7.81 -6.97
CA GLU A 103 1.75 -8.25 -8.36
C GLU A 103 1.21 -9.70 -8.45
N ALA A 104 -0.06 -9.86 -8.80
CA ALA A 104 -0.71 -11.17 -8.96
C ALA A 104 -0.35 -11.82 -10.31
N THR A 105 0.94 -11.98 -10.60
CA THR A 105 1.42 -12.43 -11.93
C THR A 105 1.03 -13.86 -12.31
N THR A 106 0.66 -14.68 -11.33
CA THR A 106 0.17 -16.06 -11.53
C THR A 106 -1.06 -16.30 -10.67
N GLU A 107 -1.88 -17.30 -11.06
CA GLU A 107 -3.02 -17.73 -10.24
C GLU A 107 -2.59 -18.20 -8.85
N GLU A 108 -1.40 -18.79 -8.72
CA GLU A 108 -0.85 -19.23 -7.43
C GLU A 108 -0.67 -18.06 -6.45
N VAL A 109 -0.18 -16.90 -6.93
CA VAL A 109 -0.02 -15.71 -6.10
C VAL A 109 -1.38 -15.18 -5.63
N ALA A 110 -2.37 -15.18 -6.53
CA ALA A 110 -3.73 -14.80 -6.16
C ALA A 110 -4.35 -15.77 -5.15
N ASN A 111 -4.14 -17.09 -5.31
CA ASN A 111 -4.60 -18.11 -4.38
C ASN A 111 -3.96 -17.95 -3.00
N HIS A 112 -2.64 -17.73 -2.93
CA HIS A 112 -1.98 -17.47 -1.66
C HIS A 112 -2.50 -16.21 -0.96
N ALA A 113 -2.88 -15.17 -1.69
CA ALA A 113 -3.50 -13.98 -1.10
C ALA A 113 -4.86 -14.32 -0.46
N LEU A 114 -5.69 -15.11 -1.15
CA LEU A 114 -6.99 -15.55 -0.63
C LEU A 114 -6.84 -16.51 0.56
N GLU A 115 -5.95 -17.50 0.47
CA GLU A 115 -5.64 -18.42 1.59
C GLU A 115 -5.13 -17.66 2.82
N THR A 116 -4.29 -16.64 2.62
CA THR A 116 -3.78 -15.81 3.71
C THR A 116 -4.88 -14.95 4.32
N PHE A 117 -5.80 -14.43 3.50
CA PHE A 117 -6.99 -13.75 3.97
C PHE A 117 -7.86 -14.66 4.84
N GLU A 118 -8.18 -15.87 4.35
CA GLU A 118 -8.95 -16.87 5.10
C GLU A 118 -8.28 -17.19 6.45
N HIS A 119 -6.96 -17.39 6.45
CA HIS A 119 -6.20 -17.59 7.69
C HIS A 119 -6.34 -16.40 8.66
N CYS A 120 -6.25 -15.16 8.17
CA CYS A 120 -6.40 -13.97 9.02
C CYS A 120 -7.81 -13.84 9.60
N VAL A 121 -8.83 -14.28 8.86
CA VAL A 121 -10.22 -14.34 9.33
C VAL A 121 -10.36 -15.42 10.41
N GLU A 122 -9.79 -16.62 10.21
CA GLU A 122 -9.81 -17.70 11.20
C GLU A 122 -9.11 -17.32 12.51
N GLN A 123 -8.04 -16.53 12.44
CA GLN A 123 -7.36 -15.99 13.63
C GLN A 123 -8.14 -14.85 14.32
N GLY A 124 -9.21 -14.33 13.70
CA GLY A 124 -10.01 -13.23 14.21
C GLY A 124 -9.36 -11.85 14.05
N TRP A 125 -8.32 -11.73 13.21
CA TRP A 125 -7.65 -10.46 12.93
C TRP A 125 -8.40 -9.63 11.89
N VAL A 126 -9.04 -10.30 10.93
CA VAL A 126 -9.77 -9.69 9.82
C VAL A 126 -11.25 -10.08 9.91
N LEU A 127 -12.12 -9.10 9.69
CA LEU A 127 -13.58 -9.27 9.68
C LEU A 127 -14.12 -9.47 8.26
N ASP A 128 -13.60 -8.68 7.32
CA ASP A 128 -14.08 -8.66 5.95
C ASP A 128 -12.95 -8.16 5.03
N GLY A 129 -13.06 -8.42 3.74
CA GLY A 129 -12.05 -8.01 2.78
C GLY A 129 -12.50 -8.07 1.33
N VAL A 130 -11.91 -7.21 0.50
CA VAL A 130 -12.18 -7.16 -0.93
C VAL A 130 -10.87 -7.12 -1.71
N MET A 131 -10.75 -7.98 -2.71
CA MET A 131 -9.64 -8.01 -3.66
C MET A 131 -10.08 -7.44 -5.00
N SER A 132 -9.27 -6.54 -5.58
CA SER A 132 -9.56 -5.95 -6.89
C SER A 132 -9.55 -7.00 -8.00
N GLN A 133 -10.58 -6.99 -8.86
CA GLN A 133 -10.72 -7.86 -10.03
C GLN A 133 -10.53 -7.11 -11.35
N SER A 134 -10.27 -5.80 -11.30
CA SER A 134 -10.03 -4.94 -12.46
C SER A 134 -9.17 -3.75 -12.09
N GLU A 135 -8.52 -3.13 -13.08
CA GLU A 135 -7.76 -1.89 -12.87
C GLU A 135 -8.65 -0.77 -12.31
N THR A 136 -9.92 -0.66 -12.74
CA THR A 136 -10.84 0.35 -12.18
C THR A 136 -11.08 0.12 -10.69
N GLN A 137 -11.23 -1.13 -10.26
CA GLN A 137 -11.41 -1.46 -8.85
C GLN A 137 -10.13 -1.22 -8.05
N LEU A 138 -8.95 -1.58 -8.61
CA LEU A 138 -7.63 -1.27 -8.02
C LEU A 138 -7.52 0.22 -7.69
N HIS A 139 -7.77 1.09 -8.67
CA HIS A 139 -7.69 2.54 -8.46
C HIS A 139 -8.75 3.04 -7.46
N ASN A 140 -9.97 2.49 -7.47
CA ASN A 140 -11.00 2.88 -6.52
C ASN A 140 -10.63 2.50 -5.08
N LEU A 141 -10.01 1.34 -4.87
CA LEU A 141 -9.52 0.96 -3.54
C LEU A 141 -8.39 1.89 -3.06
N TRP A 142 -7.45 2.25 -3.93
CA TRP A 142 -6.38 3.21 -3.60
C TRP A 142 -6.88 4.61 -3.23
N LYS A 143 -7.94 5.09 -3.90
CA LYS A 143 -8.56 6.39 -3.56
C LYS A 143 -9.03 6.46 -2.11
N LEU A 144 -9.42 5.34 -1.50
CA LEU A 144 -9.81 5.29 -0.09
C LEU A 144 -8.68 5.78 0.83
N ARG A 145 -7.43 5.51 0.45
CA ARG A 145 -6.22 5.89 1.20
C ARG A 145 -5.64 7.23 0.75
N GLU A 146 -5.60 7.49 -0.55
CA GLU A 146 -5.01 8.71 -1.12
C GLU A 146 -5.80 9.97 -0.74
N TYR A 147 -7.14 9.90 -0.77
CA TYR A 147 -8.00 11.05 -0.48
C TYR A 147 -8.10 11.40 1.00
N ILE A 148 -7.52 10.59 1.89
CA ILE A 148 -7.48 10.92 3.33
C ILE A 148 -6.74 12.25 3.53
N SER A 149 -5.59 12.45 2.89
CA SER A 149 -4.82 13.69 3.03
C SER A 149 -5.56 14.93 2.53
N GLU A 150 -6.47 14.77 1.56
CA GLU A 150 -7.29 15.86 1.03
C GLU A 150 -8.50 16.21 1.93
N THR A 151 -8.83 15.34 2.89
CA THR A 151 -10.00 15.48 3.78
C THR A 151 -9.65 15.85 5.22
N ILE A 152 -8.36 16.01 5.51
CA ILE A 152 -7.86 16.52 6.80
C ILE A 152 -7.85 18.04 6.75
#